data_AF-A0A659XY88-F1
#
_entry.id   AF-A0A659XY88-F1
#
_cell.length_a   1.000
_cell.length_b   1.000
_cell.length_c   1.000
_cell.angle_alpha   90.00
_cell.angle_beta   90.00
_cell.angle_gamma   90.00
#
_symmetry.space_group_name_H-M   'P 1'
#
loop_
_entity.id
_entity.type
_entity.pdbx_description
1 polymer ?
#
loop_
_entity_poly.entity_id
_entity_poly.type
_entity_poly.pdbx_seq_one_letter_code
_entity_poly.pdbx_strand_id
1 'polypeptide(L)' 'MNPPPNITDPLVLFMPSGKRGRFPVGTPVLDAARQLGVYVESVCGGRATCGRCQIEVQ' A
#
# COMPACT_ATOMS: atom_id res chain seq x y z
N MET A 1 2.06 15.40 -1.18
CA MET A 1 1.52 15.13 0.17
C MET A 1 0.20 14.42 0.01
N ASN A 2 0.00 13.25 0.63
CA ASN A 2 -1.32 12.61 0.64
C ASN A 2 -2.19 13.30 1.70
N PRO A 3 -3.47 13.60 1.40
CA PRO A 3 -4.39 14.21 2.37
C PRO A 3 -4.64 13.27 3.57
N PRO A 4 -5.10 13.81 4.72
CA PRO A 4 -5.47 12.98 5.87
C PRO A 4 -6.62 12.02 5.52
N PRO A 5 -6.63 10.80 6.09
CA PRO A 5 -7.60 9.77 5.74
C PRO A 5 -9.04 10.14 6.14
N ASN A 6 -10.00 9.85 5.26
CA ASN A 6 -11.44 10.07 5.39
C ASN A 6 -12.19 8.73 5.57
N ILE A 7 -13.35 8.73 6.23
CA ILE A 7 -14.22 7.56 6.38
C ILE A 7 -14.67 6.98 5.03
N THR A 8 -14.73 7.81 3.98
CA THR A 8 -15.09 7.39 2.61
C THR A 8 -13.92 6.84 1.81
N ASP A 9 -12.68 6.91 2.32
CA ASP A 9 -11.51 6.42 1.59
C ASP A 9 -11.52 4.89 1.45
N PRO A 10 -11.00 4.34 0.34
CA PRO A 10 -10.87 2.91 0.14
C PRO A 10 -10.19 2.20 1.31
N LEU A 11 -10.76 1.06 1.73
CA LEU A 11 -10.15 0.16 2.70
C LEU A 11 -9.20 -0.80 1.97
N VAL A 12 -7.93 -0.81 2.37
CA VAL A 12 -6.93 -1.76 1.87
C VAL A 12 -6.64 -2.79 2.96
N LEU A 13 -6.68 -4.07 2.61
CA LEU A 13 -6.38 -5.21 3.48
C LEU A 13 -5.21 -6.00 2.88
N PHE A 14 -4.14 -6.20 3.65
CA PHE A 14 -2.99 -6.99 3.24
C PHE A 14 -3.05 -8.41 3.81
N MET A 15 -3.24 -9.39 2.93
CA MET A 15 -3.18 -10.81 3.29
C MET A 15 -1.75 -11.37 3.08
N PRO A 16 -1.33 -12.38 3.86
CA PRO A 16 -2.04 -13.03 4.97
C PRO A 16 -1.97 -12.26 6.29
N SER A 17 -1.27 -11.13 6.35
CA SER A 17 -0.98 -10.40 7.60
C SER A 17 -2.22 -9.88 8.35
N GLY A 18 -3.36 -9.72 7.66
CA GLY A 18 -4.60 -9.17 8.21
C GLY A 18 -4.56 -7.66 8.47
N LYS A 19 -3.43 -6.99 8.21
CA LYS A 19 -3.28 -5.55 8.45
C LYS A 19 -4.12 -4.76 7.46
N ARG A 20 -4.82 -3.74 7.96
CA ARG A 20 -5.76 -2.93 7.17
C ARG A 20 -5.77 -1.47 7.58
N GLY A 21 -6.10 -0.62 6.62
CA GLY A 21 -6.24 0.83 6.81
C GLY A 21 -6.99 1.46 5.66
N ARG A 22 -7.53 2.67 5.88
CA ARG A 22 -8.13 3.46 4.81
C ARG A 22 -7.09 4.43 4.26
N PHE A 23 -7.03 4.53 2.93
CA PHE A 23 -6.04 5.37 2.24
C PHE A 23 -6.72 6.16 1.13
N PRO A 24 -6.37 7.45 0.96
CA PRO A 24 -6.93 8.25 -0.11
C PRO A 24 -6.52 7.67 -1.48
N VAL A 25 -7.43 7.79 -2.45
CA VAL A 25 -7.16 7.38 -3.83
C VAL A 25 -5.91 8.09 -4.35
N GLY A 26 -5.04 7.33 -5.03
CA GLY A 26 -3.73 7.79 -5.49
C GLY A 26 -2.59 7.46 -4.52
N THR A 27 -2.88 6.99 -3.30
CA THR A 27 -1.84 6.42 -2.43
C THR A 27 -1.28 5.15 -3.07
N PRO A 28 0.04 5.07 -3.33
CA PRO A 28 0.65 3.84 -3.82
C PRO A 28 0.48 2.70 -2.81
N VAL A 29 0.14 1.50 -3.28
CA VAL A 29 -0.10 0.35 -2.40
C VAL A 29 1.17 -0.02 -1.61
N LEU A 30 2.35 0.17 -2.18
CA LEU A 30 3.62 0.02 -1.47
C LEU A 30 3.74 0.96 -0.25
N ASP A 31 3.26 2.19 -0.37
CA ASP A 31 3.29 3.15 0.74
C ASP A 31 2.22 2.84 1.78
N ALA A 32 1.04 2.36 1.36
CA ALA A 32 0.03 1.83 2.27
C ALA A 32 0.57 0.63 3.08
N ALA A 33 1.29 -0.29 2.43
CA ALA A 33 1.94 -1.41 3.09
C ALA A 33 2.93 -0.94 4.15
N ARG A 34 3.81 0.02 3.80
CA ARG A 34 4.79 0.61 4.73
C ARG A 34 4.14 1.28 5.93
N GLN A 35 3.07 2.06 5.73
CA GLN A 35 2.34 2.72 6.82
C GLN A 35 1.72 1.72 7.80
N LEU A 36 1.26 0.57 7.31
CA LEU A 36 0.75 -0.51 8.17
C LEU A 36 1.87 -1.39 8.74
N GLY A 37 3.13 -1.18 8.35
CA GLY A 37 4.26 -2.04 8.70
C GLY A 37 4.14 -3.44 8.09
N VAL A 38 3.52 -3.56 6.91
CA VAL A 38 3.59 -4.75 6.06
C VAL A 38 4.87 -4.65 5.26
N TYR A 39 5.74 -5.66 5.39
CA TYR A 39 6.97 -5.70 4.64
C TYR A 39 6.71 -6.16 3.20
N VAL A 40 7.06 -5.31 2.24
CA VAL A 40 7.06 -5.61 0.81
C VAL A 40 8.41 -5.22 0.25
N GLU A 41 9.06 -6.15 -0.43
CA GLU A 41 10.40 -5.92 -0.96
C GLU A 41 10.37 -4.88 -2.09
N SER A 42 11.17 -3.83 -1.97
CA SER A 42 11.31 -2.83 -3.04
C SER A 42 12.68 -2.17 -3.01
N VAL A 43 13.51 -2.47 -4.01
CA VAL A 43 14.83 -1.83 -4.16
C VAL A 43 14.79 -0.55 -4.99
N CYS A 44 13.85 -0.47 -5.95
CA CYS A 44 13.71 0.71 -6.80
C CYS A 44 12.96 1.85 -6.09
N GLY A 45 12.41 1.60 -4.89
CA GLY A 45 11.65 2.56 -4.11
C GLY A 45 10.26 2.88 -4.69
N GLY A 46 9.64 1.96 -5.44
CA GLY A 46 8.34 2.17 -6.06
C GLY A 46 8.36 2.73 -7.49
N ARG A 47 9.54 2.77 -8.14
CA ARG A 47 9.71 3.21 -9.55
C ARG A 47 9.34 2.16 -10.60
N ALA A 48 8.84 0.99 -10.18
CA ALA A 48 8.44 -0.12 -11.05
C ALA A 48 9.54 -0.71 -11.97
N THR A 49 10.83 -0.41 -11.73
CA THR A 49 11.94 -0.94 -12.57
C THR A 49 12.45 -2.31 -12.15
N CYS A 50 12.10 -2.78 -10.94
CA CYS A 50 12.63 -4.04 -10.38
C CYS A 50 11.60 -5.16 -10.22
N GLY A 51 10.31 -4.88 -10.39
CA GLY A 51 9.23 -5.87 -10.25
C GLY A 51 8.98 -6.44 -8.84
N ARG A 52 9.84 -6.20 -7.84
CA ARG A 52 9.79 -6.91 -6.54
C ARG A 52 8.60 -6.57 -5.64
N CYS A 53 8.00 -5.39 -5.83
CA CYS A 53 6.83 -4.94 -5.06
C CYS A 53 5.51 -5.08 -5.84
N GLN A 54 5.44 -6.02 -6.79
CA GLN A 54 4.19 -6.36 -7.46
C GLN A 54 3.20 -7.00 -6.48
N ILE A 55 1.91 -6.76 -6.71
CA ILE A 55 0.82 -7.18 -5.82
C ILE A 55 -0.29 -7.72 -6.70
N GLU A 56 -0.91 -8.80 -6.25
CA GLU A 56 -2.13 -9.34 -6.84
C GLU A 56 -3.34 -8.77 -6.08
N VAL A 57 -4.33 -8.27 -6.82
CA VAL A 57 -5.57 -7.75 -6.25
C VAL A 57 -6.66 -8.80 -6.44
N GLN A 58 -7.45 -9.02 -5.40
CA GLN A 58 -8.55 -9.98 -5.33
C GLN A 58 -9.85 -9.22 -5.07
#